data_AF-A0A1D9LNY5-F1
#
_entry.id   AF-A0A1D9LNY5-F1
#
_cell.length_a   1.000
_cell.length_b   1.000
_cell.length_c   1.000
_cell.angle_alpha   90.00
_cell.angle_beta   90.00
_cell.angle_gamma   90.00
#
_symmetry.space_group_name_H-M   'P 1'
#
loop_
_entity.id
_entity.type
_entity.pdbx_description
1 polymer ?
#
loop_
_entity_poly.entity_id
_entity_poly.type
_entity_poly.pdbx_seq_one_letter_code
_entity_poly.pdbx_strand_id
1 'polypeptide(L)' 'MSLEDRMIHAFAESAVSVGTEKTAIMQKIDQPEDLSDPSKLYQLQLRTSNYNLEVSMLSTLARKGVGVVESLLRS' A
#
# COMPACT_ATOMS: atom_id res chain seq x y z
N MET A 1 -5.36 -23.64 9.76
CA MET A 1 -5.36 -22.44 8.91
C MET A 1 -4.62 -22.78 7.64
N SER A 2 -5.27 -22.69 6.48
CA SER A 2 -4.68 -23.05 5.19
C SER A 2 -3.73 -21.96 4.67
N LEU A 3 -2.95 -22.26 3.63
CA LEU A 3 -2.12 -21.25 2.95
C LEU A 3 -3.00 -20.17 2.30
N GLU A 4 -4.15 -20.56 1.76
CA GLU A 4 -5.15 -19.66 1.18
C GLU A 4 -5.69 -18.70 2.24
N ASP A 5 -6.09 -19.20 3.42
CA ASP A 5 -6.56 -18.36 4.53
C ASP A 5 -5.48 -17.33 4.95
N ARG A 6 -4.21 -17.75 5.00
CA ARG A 6 -3.09 -16.87 5.34
C ARG A 6 -2.87 -15.80 4.28
N MET A 7 -3.01 -16.14 3.00
CA MET A 7 -2.90 -15.17 1.90
C MET A 7 -4.04 -14.16 1.91
N ILE A 8 -5.28 -14.62 2.07
CA ILE A 8 -6.46 -13.75 2.13
C ILE A 8 -6.33 -12.78 3.31
N HIS A 9 -5.92 -13.29 4.47
CA HIS A 9 -5.74 -12.46 5.66
C HIS A 9 -4.65 -11.39 5.47
N ALA A 10 -3.46 -11.78 5.00
CA ALA A 10 -2.36 -10.85 4.75
C ALA A 10 -2.71 -9.79 3.68
N PHE A 11 -3.47 -10.18 2.65
CA PHE A 11 -3.98 -9.24 1.65
C PHE A 11 -4.98 -8.25 2.26
N ALA A 12 -5.94 -8.73 3.05
CA ALA A 12 -6.93 -7.88 3.70
C ALA A 12 -6.28 -6.88 4.67
N GLU A 13 -5.32 -7.32 5.48
CA GLU A 13 -4.53 -6.44 6.36
C GLU A 13 -3.78 -5.37 5.56
N SER A 14 -3.11 -5.77 4.48
CA SER A 14 -2.38 -4.83 3.60
C SER A 14 -3.32 -3.82 2.94
N ALA A 15 -4.49 -4.26 2.47
CA ALA A 15 -5.49 -3.39 1.85
C ALA A 15 -6.04 -2.35 2.84
N VAL A 16 -6.31 -2.75 4.09
CA VAL A 16 -6.75 -1.84 5.16
C VAL A 16 -5.66 -0.84 5.51
N SER A 17 -4.41 -1.30 5.66
CA SER A 17 -3.25 -0.44 5.96
C SER A 17 -3.08 0.65 4.88
N VAL A 18 -3.00 0.22 3.61
CA VAL A 18 -2.86 1.11 2.45
C VAL A 18 -4.04 2.10 2.36
N GLY A 19 -5.28 1.62 2.52
CA GLY A 19 -6.46 2.49 2.48
C GLY A 19 -6.46 3.56 3.58
N THR A 20 -6.02 3.18 4.77
CA THR A 20 -5.91 4.08 5.93
C THR A 20 -4.84 5.14 5.69
N GLU A 21 -3.66 4.76 5.21
CA GLU A 21 -2.57 5.72 4.92
C GLU A 21 -2.96 6.69 3.81
N LYS A 22 -3.60 6.20 2.73
CA LYS A 22 -4.14 7.07 1.68
C LYS A 22 -5.10 8.13 2.26
N THR A 23 -6.00 7.72 3.15
CA THR A 23 -6.96 8.62 3.78
C THR A 23 -6.24 9.67 4.64
N ALA A 24 -5.24 9.26 5.42
CA ALA A 24 -4.45 10.16 6.25
C ALA A 24 -3.63 11.17 5.43
N ILE A 25 -3.10 10.77 4.27
CA ILE A 25 -2.42 11.68 3.33
C ILE A 25 -3.41 12.70 2.78
N MET A 26 -4.60 12.26 2.34
CA MET A 26 -5.62 13.16 1.79
C MET A 26 -6.13 14.17 2.82
N GLN A 27 -6.37 13.74 4.06
CA GLN A 27 -6.79 14.64 5.14
C GLN A 27 -5.79 15.77 5.41
N LYS A 28 -4.49 15.52 5.23
CA LYS A 28 -3.45 16.56 5.36
C LYS A 28 -3.44 17.54 4.19
N ILE A 29 -3.87 17.12 3.01
CA ILE A 29 -4.02 17.99 1.84
C ILE A 29 -5.23 18.93 2.04
N ASP A 30 -6.26 18.45 2.71
CA ASP A 30 -7.48 19.22 2.98
C ASP A 30 -7.31 20.29 4.08
N GLN A 31 -6.12 20.39 4.70
CA GLN A 31 -5.76 21.37 5.74
C GLN A 31 -4.83 22.45 5.17
N PRO A 32 -5.34 23.62 4.77
CA PRO A 32 -4.54 24.66 4.10
C PRO A 32 -3.38 25.18 4.96
N GLU A 33 -3.54 25.22 6.28
CA GLU A 33 -2.46 25.59 7.21
C GLU A 33 -1.24 24.67 7.11
N ASP A 34 -1.45 23.38 6.83
CA ASP A 34 -0.37 22.39 6.72
C ASP A 34 0.37 22.47 5.40
N LEU A 35 -0.25 23.05 4.37
CA LEU A 35 0.34 23.26 3.05
C LEU A 35 1.19 24.55 2.94
N SER A 36 1.19 25.37 3.98
CA SER A 36 1.93 26.64 4.03
C SER A 36 3.30 26.54 4.71
N ASP A 37 3.58 25.42 5.39
CA ASP A 37 4.83 25.16 6.09
C ASP A 37 5.71 24.17 5.28
N PRO A 38 6.90 24.59 4.80
CA PRO A 38 7.81 23.73 4.05
C PRO A 38 8.21 22.43 4.77
N SER A 39 8.30 22.45 6.09
CA SER A 39 8.66 21.28 6.90
C SER A 39 7.53 20.25 6.89
N LYS A 40 6.27 20.72 6.96
CA LYS A 40 5.08 19.86 6.86
C LYS A 40 4.90 19.32 5.45
N LEU A 41 5.14 20.14 4.43
CA LEU A 41 5.14 19.69 3.03
C LEU A 41 6.18 18.60 2.78
N TYR A 42 7.39 18.72 3.33
CA TYR A 42 8.41 17.68 3.20
C TYR A 42 7.99 16.37 3.87
N GLN A 43 7.37 16.43 5.06
CA GLN A 43 6.83 15.24 5.73
C GLN A 43 5.70 14.59 4.92
N LEU A 44 4.81 15.40 4.34
CA LEU A 44 3.73 14.91 3.47
C LEU A 44 4.30 14.22 2.22
N GLN A 45 5.33 14.80 1.61
CA GLN A 45 6.03 14.21 0.47
C GLN A 45 6.69 12.87 0.82
N LEU A 46 7.34 12.76 1.99
CA LEU A 46 7.93 11.52 2.45
C LEU A 46 6.87 10.42 2.66
N ARG A 47 5.77 10.75 3.34
CA ARG A 47 4.65 9.80 3.54
C ARG A 47 4.05 9.33 2.21
N THR A 48 3.82 10.27 1.29
CA THR A 48 3.30 9.96 -0.05
C THR A 48 4.25 9.05 -0.83
N SER A 49 5.56 9.30 -0.71
CA SER A 49 6.58 8.47 -1.36
C SER A 49 6.64 7.05 -0.78
N ASN A 50 6.56 6.93 0.55
CA ASN A 50 6.51 5.64 1.24
C ASN A 50 5.25 4.84 0.87
N TYR A 51 4.09 5.48 0.87
CA TYR A 51 2.84 4.88 0.41
C TYR A 51 2.96 4.32 -1.01
N ASN A 52 3.54 5.09 -1.95
CA ASN A 52 3.72 4.65 -3.33
C ASN A 52 4.64 3.42 -3.44
N LEU A 53 5.72 3.38 -2.65
CA LEU A 53 6.63 2.24 -2.59
C LEU A 53 5.94 0.98 -2.04
N GLU A 54 5.17 1.12 -0.96
CA GLU A 54 4.45 0.01 -0.33
C GLU A 54 3.43 -0.63 -1.28
N VAL A 55 2.58 0.20 -1.91
CA VAL A 55 1.58 -0.27 -2.89
C VAL A 55 2.23 -0.93 -4.10
N SER A 56 3.32 -0.37 -4.61
CA SER A 56 4.06 -0.93 -5.74
C SER A 56 4.68 -2.28 -5.41
N MET A 57 5.23 -2.43 -4.21
CA MET A 57 5.80 -3.68 -3.73
C MET A 57 4.71 -4.76 -3.58
N LEU A 58 3.61 -4.44 -2.92
CA LEU A 58 2.47 -5.35 -2.76
C LEU A 58 1.93 -5.81 -4.12
N SER A 59 1.73 -4.90 -5.06
CA SER A 59 1.27 -5.22 -6.42
C SER A 59 2.25 -6.14 -7.15
N THR A 60 3.55 -5.90 -6.99
CA THR A 60 4.60 -6.72 -7.60
C THR A 60 4.64 -8.13 -7.02
N LEU A 61 4.55 -8.25 -5.69
CA LEU A 61 4.54 -9.54 -4.99
C LEU A 61 3.29 -10.35 -5.35
N ALA A 62 2.12 -9.72 -5.35
CA ALA A 62 0.86 -10.36 -5.74
C ALA A 62 0.95 -10.92 -7.18
N ARG A 63 1.45 -10.11 -8.12
CA ARG A 63 1.63 -10.52 -9.51
C ARG A 63 2.60 -11.68 -9.67
N LYS A 64 3.73 -11.66 -8.96
CA LYS A 64 4.71 -12.77 -8.97
C LYS A 64 4.13 -14.05 -8.35
N GLY A 65 3.40 -13.92 -7.24
CA GLY A 65 2.75 -15.06 -6.58
C GLY A 65 1.76 -15.77 -7.50
N VAL A 66 0.84 -15.01 -8.12
CA VAL A 66 -0.12 -15.55 -9.11
C VAL A 66 0.62 -16.21 -10.27
N GLY A 67 1.67 -15.57 -10.82
CA GLY A 67 2.44 -16.13 -11.93
C GLY A 67 3.11 -17.47 -11.60
N VAL A 68 3.59 -17.67 -10.37
CA VAL A 68 4.13 -18.98 -9.92
C VAL A 68 3.03 -20.03 -9.88
N VAL A 69 1.86 -19.71 -9.31
CA VAL A 69 0.72 -20.63 -9.26
C VAL A 69 0.25 -21.02 -10.65
N GLU A 70 0.08 -20.05 -11.56
CA GLU A 70 -0.29 -20.29 -12.96
C GLU A 70 0.72 -21.18 -13.69
N SER A 71 2.03 -20.97 -13.44
CA SER A 71 3.09 -21.80 -14.02
C SER A 71 2.99 -23.25 -13.56
N LEU A 72 2.73 -23.48 -12.26
CA LEU A 72 2.58 -24.83 -11.71
C LEU A 72 1.32 -25.53 -12.21
N LEU A 73 0.23 -24.81 -12.44
CA LEU A 73 -1.05 -25.36 -12.93
C LEU A 73 -1.03 -25.71 -14.43
N ARG A 74 -0.13 -25.10 -15.22
CA ARG A 74 0.04 -25.40 -16.65
C ARG A 74 1.05 -26.53 -16.93
N SER A 75 1.80 -26.94 -15.91
CA SER A 75 2.79 -28.03 -15.96
C SER A 75 2.12 -29.37 -15.67
#